data_AF-A0A396I7R4-F1
#
_entry.id   AF-A0A396I7R4-F1
#
_cell.length_a   1.000
_cell.length_b   1.000
_cell.length_c   1.000
_cell.angle_alpha   90.00
_cell.angle_beta   90.00
_cell.angle_gamma   90.00
#
_symmetry.space_group_name_H-M   'P 1'
#
loop_
_entity.id
_entity.type
_entity.pdbx_description
1 polymer ?
#
loop_
_entity_poly.entity_id
_entity_poly.type
_entity_poly.pdbx_seq_one_letter_code
_entity_poly.pdbx_strand_id
1 'polypeptide(L)'
;MVGLKIFGQSGCFCESFKENYAPFVVFMSGIGVLRVTDRYASSTGMKVDVLTRMRTSAIVRVEALVSDLVSRTLRFRNLGNDLQDRVLLQCVTLGMTRTISFSSHSSLFVCLGLSLLTRILPLPRLYESVFELSPSSGGLKVNEIKEHPDNILFKEAGAVTGIFCNLYVLADEENKNIVENLIWEYYRDIYFGHRKVVMDLKGKEDELLTNFEKTAESAFLMVVVFALSVTKHKLSSTFAQEIQTEISLKILVSLSCVEYFRHVRLPEYMETIRKVTAIVKKNENACTFFVNSIPSYGDLTNGPDQKTKYFWSKDEVQTARVLLYLRVIPTLIECLRGPVFGDMVAPTMFLYMEHPNGKVARASHSVFTAFISMGKESEKIDSLIEGEARFLSLSIIILPNTLVFNM
;
A
#
# COMPACT_ATOMS: atom_id res chain seq x y z
N MET A 1 -30.48 -18.86 -18.84
CA MET A 1 -30.48 -19.62 -20.11
C MET A 1 -29.56 -19.04 -21.19
N VAL A 2 -29.10 -17.77 -21.10
CA VAL A 2 -28.15 -17.17 -22.06
C VAL A 2 -26.72 -17.70 -21.90
N GLY A 3 -26.21 -17.86 -20.67
CA GLY A 3 -24.85 -18.38 -20.43
C GLY A 3 -24.61 -19.81 -20.93
N LEU A 4 -25.65 -20.67 -20.92
CA LEU A 4 -25.56 -22.02 -21.48
C LEU A 4 -25.57 -22.03 -23.02
N LYS A 5 -26.11 -21.00 -23.68
CA LYS A 5 -26.04 -20.86 -25.15
C LYS A 5 -24.66 -20.39 -25.63
N ILE A 6 -23.92 -19.65 -24.80
CA ILE A 6 -22.56 -19.19 -25.12
C ILE A 6 -21.55 -20.35 -25.07
N PHE A 7 -21.78 -21.35 -24.21
CA PHE A 7 -20.80 -22.40 -23.92
C PHE A 7 -21.31 -23.85 -24.08
N GLY A 8 -22.59 -24.08 -24.39
CA GLY A 8 -23.25 -25.39 -24.22
C GLY A 8 -23.93 -26.02 -25.41
N GLN A 9 -23.58 -25.67 -26.65
CA GLN A 9 -23.96 -26.51 -27.79
C GLN A 9 -22.84 -27.48 -28.17
N SER A 10 -23.20 -28.77 -28.23
CA SER A 10 -22.39 -29.93 -28.59
C SER A 10 -22.04 -29.98 -30.09
N GLY A 11 -21.76 -28.83 -30.68
CA GLY A 11 -21.31 -28.64 -32.04
C GLY A 11 -20.31 -27.49 -32.03
N CYS A 12 -19.28 -27.60 -32.85
CA CYS A 12 -18.20 -26.63 -33.01
C CYS A 12 -18.74 -25.20 -33.22
N PHE A 13 -19.00 -24.45 -32.13
CA PHE A 13 -19.24 -23.00 -32.15
C PHE A 13 -17.92 -22.26 -31.84
N CYS A 14 -16.81 -22.87 -32.24
CA CYS A 14 -15.44 -22.40 -32.07
C CYS A 14 -14.97 -21.49 -33.21
N GLU A 15 -15.79 -21.19 -34.22
CA GLU A 15 -15.40 -20.36 -35.34
C GLU A 15 -16.37 -19.18 -35.49
N SER A 16 -15.85 -17.97 -35.23
CA SER A 16 -16.50 -16.65 -35.30
C SER A 16 -17.46 -16.27 -34.15
N PHE A 17 -16.88 -15.80 -33.04
CA PHE A 17 -17.60 -14.77 -32.28
C PHE A 17 -17.47 -13.47 -33.07
N LYS A 18 -18.60 -12.97 -33.61
CA LYS A 18 -18.69 -11.64 -34.22
C LYS A 18 -18.09 -10.59 -33.27
N GLU A 19 -17.37 -9.62 -33.82
CA GLU A 19 -16.68 -8.48 -33.17
C GLU A 19 -17.58 -7.57 -32.29
N ASN A 20 -18.82 -7.94 -32.00
CA ASN A 20 -19.87 -7.06 -31.45
C ASN A 20 -20.29 -7.37 -29.99
N TYR A 21 -19.60 -8.24 -29.26
CA TYR A 21 -19.95 -8.51 -27.85
C TYR A 21 -19.10 -7.67 -26.89
N ALA A 22 -19.76 -7.02 -25.93
CA ALA A 22 -19.08 -6.21 -24.93
C ALA A 22 -18.21 -7.09 -24.00
N PRO A 23 -16.92 -6.77 -23.76
CA PRO A 23 -15.99 -7.57 -22.97
C PRO A 23 -16.48 -7.96 -21.58
N PHE A 24 -17.21 -7.08 -20.89
CA PHE A 24 -17.73 -7.36 -19.56
C PHE A 24 -18.76 -8.50 -19.55
N VAL A 25 -19.56 -8.64 -20.62
CA VAL A 25 -20.55 -9.73 -20.76
C VAL A 25 -19.83 -11.06 -20.94
N VAL A 26 -18.79 -11.07 -21.77
CA VAL A 26 -17.97 -12.26 -22.03
C VAL A 26 -17.27 -12.71 -20.75
N PHE A 27 -16.68 -11.76 -20.02
CA PHE A 27 -16.04 -12.01 -18.73
C PHE A 27 -17.03 -12.62 -17.73
N MET A 28 -18.15 -11.95 -17.45
CA MET A 28 -19.13 -12.42 -16.46
C MET A 28 -19.76 -13.76 -16.84
N SER A 29 -19.95 -14.02 -18.14
CA SER A 29 -20.41 -15.32 -18.63
C SER A 29 -19.38 -16.41 -18.38
N GLY A 30 -18.10 -16.14 -18.65
CA GLY A 30 -16.98 -17.04 -18.34
C GLY A 30 -16.91 -17.35 -16.85
N ILE A 31 -16.97 -16.33 -15.99
CA ILE A 31 -17.05 -16.51 -14.53
C ILE A 31 -18.24 -17.39 -14.13
N GLY A 32 -19.41 -17.16 -14.74
CA GLY A 32 -20.61 -17.97 -14.48
C GLY A 32 -20.41 -19.45 -14.81
N VAL A 33 -19.78 -19.75 -15.95
CA VAL A 33 -19.41 -21.13 -16.32
C VAL A 33 -18.46 -21.73 -15.30
N LEU A 34 -17.44 -20.99 -14.86
CA LEU A 34 -16.48 -21.48 -13.88
C LEU A 34 -17.13 -21.84 -12.56
N ARG A 35 -18.02 -20.99 -12.04
CA ARG A 35 -18.79 -21.27 -10.81
C ARG A 35 -19.67 -22.50 -10.93
N VAL A 36 -20.33 -22.67 -12.09
CA VAL A 36 -21.14 -23.86 -12.36
C VAL A 36 -20.23 -25.09 -12.38
N THR A 37 -19.12 -25.03 -13.12
CA THR A 37 -18.17 -26.15 -13.20
C THR A 37 -17.59 -26.54 -11.84
N ASP A 38 -17.28 -25.57 -10.97
CA ASP A 38 -16.78 -25.82 -9.61
C ASP A 38 -17.81 -26.54 -8.75
N ARG A 39 -19.09 -26.14 -8.82
CA ARG A 39 -20.17 -26.79 -8.05
C ARG A 39 -20.46 -28.20 -8.55
N TYR A 40 -20.43 -28.41 -9.86
CA TYR A 40 -20.73 -29.69 -10.47
C TYR A 40 -19.56 -30.68 -10.46
N ALA A 41 -18.32 -30.21 -10.36
CA ALA A 41 -17.16 -31.07 -10.12
C ALA A 41 -17.28 -31.85 -8.79
N SER A 42 -18.06 -31.33 -7.83
CA SER A 42 -18.38 -31.98 -6.56
C SER A 42 -19.63 -32.88 -6.59
N SER A 43 -20.39 -32.90 -7.70
CA SER A 43 -21.63 -33.68 -7.82
C SER A 43 -21.55 -34.66 -9.01
N THR A 44 -21.54 -35.95 -8.72
CA THR A 44 -21.44 -37.06 -9.67
C THR A 44 -22.68 -37.14 -10.58
N GLY A 45 -22.56 -36.72 -11.85
CA GLY A 45 -23.67 -36.93 -12.81
C GLY A 45 -23.49 -36.36 -14.22
N MET A 46 -22.60 -35.40 -14.46
CA MET A 46 -22.35 -34.84 -15.80
C MET A 46 -21.11 -35.49 -16.44
N LYS A 47 -21.09 -35.69 -17.77
CA LYS A 47 -19.91 -36.20 -18.50
C LYS A 47 -18.72 -35.26 -18.25
N VAL A 48 -17.74 -35.73 -17.48
CA VAL A 48 -16.55 -34.98 -17.04
C VAL A 48 -15.87 -34.24 -18.20
N ASP A 49 -15.81 -34.86 -19.38
CA ASP A 49 -15.22 -34.28 -20.60
C ASP A 49 -15.90 -32.98 -21.10
N VAL A 50 -17.24 -32.89 -21.00
CA VAL A 50 -17.95 -31.68 -21.41
C VAL A 50 -17.68 -30.55 -20.42
N LEU A 51 -17.63 -30.88 -19.12
CA LEU A 51 -17.37 -29.92 -18.05
C LEU A 51 -15.95 -29.35 -18.11
N THR A 52 -14.96 -30.21 -18.35
CA THR A 52 -13.56 -29.78 -18.50
C THR A 52 -13.38 -28.90 -19.74
N ARG A 53 -13.99 -29.25 -20.88
CA ARG A 53 -13.94 -28.42 -22.10
C ARG A 53 -14.57 -27.04 -21.90
N MET A 54 -15.74 -26.97 -21.26
CA MET A 54 -16.40 -25.71 -20.93
C MET A 54 -15.52 -24.85 -20.01
N ARG A 55 -14.94 -25.47 -18.98
CA ARG A 55 -14.04 -24.81 -18.04
C ARG A 55 -12.82 -24.23 -18.75
N THR A 56 -12.11 -25.02 -19.54
CA THR A 56 -10.91 -24.56 -20.27
C THR A 56 -11.25 -23.42 -21.23
N SER A 57 -12.37 -23.50 -21.96
CA SER A 57 -12.79 -22.42 -22.86
C SER A 57 -13.11 -21.12 -22.12
N ALA A 58 -13.78 -21.21 -20.97
CA ALA A 58 -14.07 -20.05 -20.13
C ALA A 58 -12.80 -19.41 -19.57
N ILE A 59 -11.83 -20.22 -19.12
CA ILE A 59 -10.52 -19.76 -18.63
C ILE A 59 -9.78 -18.97 -19.72
N VAL A 60 -9.56 -19.57 -20.89
CA VAL A 60 -8.81 -18.95 -22.01
C VAL A 60 -9.40 -17.59 -22.41
N ARG A 61 -10.74 -17.47 -22.43
CA ARG A 61 -11.40 -16.21 -22.78
C ARG A 61 -11.29 -15.16 -21.70
N VAL A 62 -11.48 -15.55 -20.45
CA VAL A 62 -11.33 -14.65 -19.30
C VAL A 62 -9.90 -14.10 -19.26
N GLU A 63 -8.91 -14.97 -19.47
CA GLU A 63 -7.50 -14.59 -19.53
C GLU A 63 -7.16 -13.64 -20.67
N ALA A 64 -7.66 -13.90 -21.88
CA ALA A 64 -7.39 -13.05 -23.03
C ALA A 64 -7.90 -11.62 -22.78
N LEU A 65 -9.11 -11.50 -22.25
CA LEU A 65 -9.70 -10.19 -21.90
C LEU A 65 -8.93 -9.48 -20.79
N VAL A 66 -8.51 -10.23 -19.77
CA VAL A 66 -7.77 -9.68 -18.64
C VAL A 66 -6.36 -9.26 -19.05
N SER A 67 -5.68 -10.06 -19.87
CA SER A 67 -4.35 -9.76 -20.38
C SER A 67 -4.38 -8.54 -21.30
N ASP A 68 -5.38 -8.44 -22.16
CA ASP A 68 -5.60 -7.23 -22.98
C ASP A 68 -5.83 -6.00 -22.09
N LEU A 69 -6.73 -6.10 -21.11
CA LEU A 69 -7.00 -5.01 -20.16
C LEU A 69 -5.75 -4.58 -19.37
N VAL A 70 -4.97 -5.53 -18.85
CA VAL A 70 -3.72 -5.25 -18.14
C VAL A 70 -2.72 -4.59 -19.07
N SER A 71 -2.57 -5.07 -20.30
CA SER A 71 -1.63 -4.51 -21.27
C SER A 71 -1.97 -3.06 -21.64
N ARG A 72 -3.26 -2.74 -21.82
CA ARG A 72 -3.73 -1.38 -22.07
C ARG A 72 -3.53 -0.50 -20.85
N THR A 73 -3.88 -1.00 -19.67
CA THR A 73 -3.79 -0.24 -18.41
C THR A 73 -2.35 0.06 -18.00
N LEU A 74 -1.42 -0.88 -18.15
CA LEU A 74 -0.02 -0.68 -17.78
C LEU A 74 0.73 0.20 -18.78
N ARG A 75 0.42 0.11 -20.09
CA ARG A 75 1.05 0.95 -21.13
C ARG A 75 0.61 2.39 -21.06
N PHE A 76 -0.67 2.62 -20.80
CA PHE A 76 -1.22 3.96 -20.66
C PHE A 76 -1.51 4.18 -19.19
N ARG A 77 -0.55 4.76 -18.44
CA ARG A 77 -0.70 5.20 -17.03
C ARG A 77 -1.91 6.14 -16.77
N ASN A 78 -2.72 6.40 -17.80
CA ASN A 78 -4.02 7.05 -17.76
C ASN A 78 -5.12 6.00 -17.49
N LEU A 79 -5.29 5.67 -16.22
CA LEU A 79 -6.44 4.90 -15.74
C LEU A 79 -7.70 5.80 -15.71
N GLY A 80 -8.06 6.34 -16.86
CA GLY A 80 -8.97 7.47 -16.96
C GLY A 80 -10.24 7.12 -17.70
N ASN A 81 -10.21 7.01 -19.01
CA ASN A 81 -11.36 7.52 -19.76
C ASN A 81 -12.20 6.49 -20.51
N ASP A 82 -11.79 5.22 -20.59
CA ASP A 82 -12.63 4.22 -21.24
C ASP A 82 -13.63 3.59 -20.25
N LEU A 83 -14.91 3.96 -20.40
CA LEU A 83 -16.03 3.43 -19.62
C LEU A 83 -16.06 1.90 -19.64
N GLN A 84 -15.69 1.28 -20.77
CA GLN A 84 -15.70 -0.16 -20.96
C GLN A 84 -14.70 -0.87 -20.04
N ASP A 85 -13.51 -0.29 -19.89
CA ASP A 85 -12.45 -0.80 -19.01
C ASP A 85 -12.83 -0.64 -17.55
N ARG A 86 -13.51 0.46 -17.22
CA ARG A 86 -14.04 0.69 -15.87
C ARG A 86 -15.00 -0.42 -15.48
N VAL A 87 -15.98 -0.69 -16.32
CA VAL A 87 -17.00 -1.73 -16.08
C VAL A 87 -16.35 -3.12 -16.03
N LEU A 88 -15.40 -3.40 -16.92
CA LEU A 88 -14.70 -4.69 -16.94
C LEU A 88 -13.93 -4.93 -15.63
N LEU A 89 -13.21 -3.93 -15.09
CA LEU A 89 -12.53 -4.04 -13.78
C LEU A 89 -13.51 -4.31 -12.62
N GLN A 90 -14.69 -3.67 -12.63
CA GLN A 90 -15.74 -3.93 -11.64
C GLN A 90 -16.27 -5.35 -11.74
N CYS A 91 -16.49 -5.84 -12.98
CA CYS A 91 -16.86 -7.22 -13.23
C CYS A 91 -15.80 -8.20 -12.77
N VAL A 92 -14.51 -7.90 -12.96
CA VAL A 92 -13.40 -8.71 -12.43
C VAL A 92 -13.52 -8.84 -10.92
N THR A 93 -13.63 -7.73 -10.20
CA THR A 93 -13.77 -7.74 -8.74
C THR A 93 -14.96 -8.58 -8.27
N LEU A 94 -16.17 -8.30 -8.77
CA LEU A 94 -17.40 -8.99 -8.36
C LEU A 94 -17.46 -10.45 -8.84
N GLY A 95 -16.78 -10.73 -9.95
CA GLY A 95 -16.61 -12.03 -10.54
C GLY A 95 -15.79 -12.93 -9.63
N MET A 96 -14.62 -12.43 -9.22
CA MET A 96 -13.64 -13.15 -8.43
C MET A 96 -14.14 -13.47 -7.02
N THR A 97 -14.85 -12.56 -6.34
CA THR A 97 -15.34 -12.79 -4.96
C THR A 97 -16.21 -14.02 -4.76
N ARG A 98 -16.79 -14.55 -5.84
CA ARG A 98 -17.78 -15.62 -5.80
C ARG A 98 -17.32 -16.89 -6.52
N THR A 99 -16.05 -16.98 -6.90
CA THR A 99 -15.51 -18.12 -7.64
C THR A 99 -14.40 -18.76 -6.80
N ILE A 100 -14.46 -20.08 -6.64
CA ILE A 100 -13.70 -20.79 -5.60
C ILE A 100 -12.33 -21.20 -6.13
N SER A 101 -12.20 -21.44 -7.44
CA SER A 101 -10.93 -21.88 -8.02
C SER A 101 -10.59 -21.17 -9.33
N PHE A 102 -9.60 -20.29 -9.25
CA PHE A 102 -8.81 -19.90 -10.41
C PHE A 102 -7.44 -20.53 -10.28
N SER A 103 -7.03 -21.27 -11.32
CA SER A 103 -5.63 -21.70 -11.45
C SER A 103 -4.72 -20.48 -11.60
N SER A 104 -3.43 -20.71 -11.39
CA SER A 104 -2.30 -19.78 -11.36
C SER A 104 -2.16 -18.92 -12.62
N HIS A 105 -3.09 -17.99 -12.82
CA HIS A 105 -3.13 -17.13 -14.00
C HIS A 105 -2.71 -15.73 -13.61
N SER A 106 -1.58 -15.34 -14.19
CA SER A 106 -0.78 -14.23 -13.73
C SER A 106 -1.39 -12.85 -14.03
N SER A 107 -2.01 -12.69 -15.20
CA SER A 107 -2.72 -11.46 -15.57
C SER A 107 -3.93 -11.17 -14.67
N LEU A 108 -4.60 -12.20 -14.13
CA LEU A 108 -5.72 -12.03 -13.20
C LEU A 108 -5.27 -11.40 -11.88
N PHE A 109 -4.09 -11.79 -11.39
CA PHE A 109 -3.52 -11.22 -10.18
C PHE A 109 -3.21 -9.72 -10.36
N VAL A 110 -2.57 -9.36 -11.49
CA VAL A 110 -2.27 -7.95 -11.82
C VAL A 110 -3.56 -7.14 -11.98
N CYS A 111 -4.54 -7.66 -12.71
CA CYS A 111 -5.83 -7.00 -12.93
C CYS A 111 -6.61 -6.78 -11.63
N LEU A 112 -6.59 -7.76 -10.71
CA LEU A 112 -7.23 -7.61 -9.41
C LEU A 112 -6.52 -6.57 -8.55
N GLY A 113 -5.18 -6.53 -8.59
CA GLY A 113 -4.39 -5.46 -7.97
C GLY A 113 -4.80 -4.08 -8.50
N LEU A 114 -4.85 -3.91 -9.82
CA LEU A 114 -5.31 -2.66 -10.45
C LEU A 114 -6.73 -2.30 -10.03
N SER A 115 -7.66 -3.25 -9.98
CA SER A 115 -9.05 -2.98 -9.57
C SER A 115 -9.14 -2.60 -8.09
N LEU A 116 -8.37 -3.24 -7.21
CA LEU A 116 -8.27 -2.88 -5.79
C LEU A 116 -7.85 -1.42 -5.62
N LEU A 117 -6.77 -1.02 -6.29
CA LEU A 117 -6.17 0.31 -6.13
C LEU A 117 -6.96 1.44 -6.81
N THR A 118 -7.92 1.12 -7.68
CA THR A 118 -8.56 2.12 -8.56
C THR A 118 -10.07 2.12 -8.57
N ARG A 119 -10.70 1.04 -8.09
CA ARG A 119 -12.15 0.90 -7.98
C ARG A 119 -12.59 0.73 -6.54
N ILE A 120 -11.90 -0.10 -5.78
CA ILE A 120 -12.27 -0.38 -4.39
C ILE A 120 -11.70 0.71 -3.48
N LEU A 121 -10.44 1.06 -3.68
CA LEU A 121 -9.72 2.06 -2.89
C LEU A 121 -9.19 3.17 -3.81
N PRO A 122 -10.05 3.98 -4.45
CA PRO A 122 -9.60 5.00 -5.42
C PRO A 122 -9.03 6.27 -4.75
N LEU A 123 -8.31 6.14 -3.63
CA LEU A 123 -7.92 7.27 -2.78
C LEU A 123 -7.13 8.36 -3.50
N PRO A 124 -6.06 8.06 -4.28
CA PRO A 124 -5.33 9.10 -5.02
C PRO A 124 -6.24 9.92 -5.94
N ARG A 125 -7.11 9.26 -6.71
CA ARG A 125 -8.09 9.93 -7.58
C ARG A 125 -9.06 10.80 -6.78
N LEU A 126 -9.57 10.29 -5.66
CA LEU A 126 -10.51 11.03 -4.83
C LEU A 126 -9.83 12.26 -4.20
N TYR A 127 -8.57 12.15 -3.76
CA TYR A 127 -7.81 13.29 -3.24
C TYR A 127 -7.55 14.35 -4.31
N GLU A 128 -7.15 13.96 -5.52
CA GLU A 128 -7.00 14.87 -6.65
C GLU A 128 -8.31 15.60 -6.98
N SER A 129 -9.44 14.88 -6.88
CA SER A 129 -10.75 15.43 -7.21
C SER A 129 -11.16 16.62 -6.32
N VAL A 130 -10.62 16.71 -5.09
CA VAL A 130 -10.82 17.86 -4.17
C VAL A 130 -10.17 19.13 -4.70
N PHE A 131 -9.04 19.00 -5.41
CA PHE A 131 -8.29 20.14 -5.93
C PHE A 131 -8.69 20.54 -7.36
N GLU A 132 -9.35 19.64 -8.07
CA GLU A 132 -9.88 19.88 -9.42
C GLU A 132 -11.32 20.43 -9.43
N LEU A 133 -11.83 20.92 -8.29
CA LEU A 133 -13.20 21.43 -8.20
C LEU A 133 -13.34 22.73 -9.01
N SER A 134 -13.88 22.61 -10.23
CA SER A 134 -14.48 23.72 -10.96
C SER A 134 -15.85 24.05 -10.32
N PRO A 135 -16.26 25.35 -10.24
CA PRO A 135 -17.55 25.75 -9.67
C PRO A 135 -18.78 25.05 -10.27
N SER A 136 -18.67 24.52 -11.50
CA SER A 136 -19.78 23.88 -12.21
C SER A 136 -19.89 22.36 -12.01
N SER A 137 -18.82 21.67 -11.56
CA SER A 137 -18.80 20.20 -11.39
C SER A 137 -18.56 19.74 -9.95
N GLY A 138 -18.27 20.68 -9.03
CA GLY A 138 -17.85 20.35 -7.67
C GLY A 138 -18.84 19.49 -6.89
N GLY A 139 -20.15 19.70 -7.07
CA GLY A 139 -21.18 18.90 -6.38
C GLY A 139 -21.20 17.42 -6.76
N LEU A 140 -20.84 17.06 -8.01
CA LEU A 140 -20.88 15.68 -8.47
C LEU A 140 -19.72 14.84 -7.91
N LYS A 141 -18.52 15.45 -7.82
CA LYS A 141 -17.32 14.80 -7.25
C LYS A 141 -17.44 14.60 -5.74
N VAL A 142 -18.07 15.54 -5.03
CA VAL A 142 -18.32 15.44 -3.59
C VAL A 142 -19.30 14.31 -3.26
N ASN A 143 -20.36 14.13 -4.06
CA ASN A 143 -21.29 13.01 -3.89
C ASN A 143 -20.61 11.66 -4.12
N GLU A 144 -19.72 11.55 -5.13
CA GLU A 144 -18.94 10.33 -5.36
C GLU A 144 -18.11 9.93 -4.13
N ILE A 145 -17.49 10.91 -3.44
CA ILE A 145 -16.72 10.66 -2.22
C ILE A 145 -17.63 10.19 -1.07
N LYS A 146 -18.79 10.83 -0.90
CA LYS A 146 -19.75 10.49 0.17
C LYS A 146 -20.38 9.10 -0.02
N GLU A 147 -20.69 8.73 -1.25
CA GLU A 147 -21.36 7.46 -1.58
C GLU A 147 -20.39 6.28 -1.69
N HIS A 148 -19.08 6.53 -1.86
CA HIS A 148 -18.09 5.47 -2.06
C HIS A 148 -18.05 4.42 -0.94
N PRO A 149 -18.07 4.77 0.36
CA PRO A 149 -18.10 3.78 1.44
C PRO A 149 -19.37 2.89 1.42
N ASP A 150 -20.46 3.36 0.81
CA ASP A 150 -21.70 2.61 0.69
C ASP A 150 -21.78 1.75 -0.58
N ASN A 151 -20.84 1.93 -1.51
CA ASN A 151 -20.74 1.19 -2.75
C ASN A 151 -20.56 -0.32 -2.49
N ILE A 152 -21.25 -1.14 -3.29
CA ILE A 152 -21.16 -2.61 -3.27
C ILE A 152 -19.70 -3.08 -3.39
N LEU A 153 -18.90 -2.43 -4.24
CA LEU A 153 -17.50 -2.80 -4.42
C LEU A 153 -16.66 -2.58 -3.16
N PHE A 154 -16.92 -1.50 -2.43
CA PHE A 154 -16.23 -1.20 -1.18
C PHE A 154 -16.63 -2.17 -0.07
N LYS A 155 -17.92 -2.53 0.01
CA LYS A 155 -18.43 -3.55 0.94
C LYS A 155 -17.78 -4.93 0.75
N GLU A 156 -17.29 -5.21 -0.46
CA GLU A 156 -16.58 -6.45 -0.80
C GLU A 156 -15.05 -6.35 -0.59
N ALA A 157 -14.51 -5.21 -0.14
CA ALA A 157 -13.06 -4.97 -0.06
C ALA A 157 -12.31 -6.07 0.69
N GLY A 158 -12.79 -6.47 1.87
CA GLY A 158 -12.15 -7.52 2.68
C GLY A 158 -12.12 -8.89 1.98
N ALA A 159 -13.23 -9.29 1.35
CA ALA A 159 -13.30 -10.55 0.60
C ALA A 159 -12.35 -10.53 -0.61
N VAL A 160 -12.30 -9.42 -1.33
CA VAL A 160 -11.39 -9.23 -2.46
C VAL A 160 -9.93 -9.26 -2.00
N THR A 161 -9.59 -8.59 -0.90
CA THR A 161 -8.25 -8.64 -0.30
C THR A 161 -7.83 -10.06 0.06
N GLY A 162 -8.74 -10.86 0.63
CA GLY A 162 -8.47 -12.27 0.93
C GLY A 162 -8.12 -13.08 -0.32
N ILE A 163 -8.92 -12.96 -1.40
CA ILE A 163 -8.66 -13.64 -2.67
C ILE A 163 -7.37 -13.14 -3.30
N PHE A 164 -7.12 -11.83 -3.26
CA PHE A 164 -5.92 -11.21 -3.78
C PHE A 164 -4.66 -11.76 -3.10
N CYS A 165 -4.68 -11.93 -1.78
CA CYS A 165 -3.57 -12.54 -1.05
C CYS A 165 -3.39 -14.04 -1.38
N ASN A 166 -4.48 -14.76 -1.63
CA ASN A 166 -4.39 -16.16 -2.10
C ASN A 166 -3.78 -16.25 -3.51
N LEU A 167 -4.17 -15.34 -4.42
CA LEU A 167 -3.60 -15.25 -5.76
C LEU A 167 -2.12 -14.88 -5.73
N TYR A 168 -1.70 -14.04 -4.77
CA TYR A 168 -0.29 -13.73 -4.57
C TYR A 168 0.55 -14.99 -4.33
N VAL A 169 0.06 -15.95 -3.54
CA VAL A 169 0.79 -17.22 -3.28
C VAL A 169 0.96 -18.03 -4.57
N LEU A 170 -0.03 -17.99 -5.47
CA LEU A 170 -0.09 -18.78 -6.69
C LEU A 170 0.59 -18.12 -7.91
N ALA A 171 0.82 -16.81 -7.87
CA ALA A 171 1.38 -16.05 -8.98
C ALA A 171 2.88 -16.34 -9.19
N ASP A 172 3.34 -16.16 -10.43
CA ASP A 172 4.78 -16.15 -10.75
C ASP A 172 5.46 -14.87 -10.22
N GLU A 173 6.80 -14.92 -10.12
CA GLU A 173 7.58 -13.82 -9.53
C GLU A 173 7.56 -12.53 -10.35
N GLU A 174 7.40 -12.60 -11.68
CA GLU A 174 7.31 -11.39 -12.52
C GLU A 174 6.05 -10.60 -12.16
N ASN A 175 4.91 -11.29 -12.11
CA ASN A 175 3.63 -10.66 -11.78
C ASN A 175 3.53 -10.25 -10.31
N LYS A 176 4.15 -10.99 -9.38
CA LYS A 176 4.35 -10.55 -7.98
C LYS A 176 5.09 -9.22 -7.93
N ASN A 177 6.21 -9.10 -8.65
CA ASN A 177 7.01 -7.87 -8.65
C ASN A 177 6.25 -6.66 -9.20
N ILE A 178 5.48 -6.84 -10.29
CA ILE A 178 4.63 -5.79 -10.85
C ILE A 178 3.63 -5.28 -9.80
N VAL A 179 2.90 -6.20 -9.17
CA VAL A 179 1.84 -5.84 -8.22
C VAL A 179 2.41 -5.28 -6.91
N GLU A 180 3.49 -5.84 -6.40
CA GLU A 180 4.19 -5.28 -5.24
C GLU A 180 4.57 -3.81 -5.49
N ASN A 181 5.20 -3.52 -6.63
CA ASN A 181 5.57 -2.14 -6.97
C ASN A 181 4.36 -1.21 -7.08
N LEU A 182 3.25 -1.66 -7.70
CA LEU A 182 1.99 -0.88 -7.76
C LEU A 182 1.45 -0.56 -6.37
N ILE A 183 1.47 -1.53 -5.45
CA ILE A 183 0.96 -1.37 -4.09
C ILE A 183 1.84 -0.41 -3.29
N TRP A 184 3.17 -0.57 -3.33
CA TRP A 184 4.08 0.29 -2.58
C TRP A 184 4.06 1.74 -3.09
N GLU A 185 3.94 1.95 -4.40
CA GLU A 185 3.73 3.28 -4.99
C GLU A 185 2.40 3.89 -4.54
N TYR A 186 1.31 3.13 -4.58
CA TYR A 186 -0.01 3.58 -4.15
C TYR A 186 -0.04 4.09 -2.70
N TYR A 187 0.65 3.43 -1.76
CA TYR A 187 0.69 3.91 -0.37
C TYR A 187 1.48 5.19 -0.17
N ARG A 188 2.51 5.40 -0.99
CA ARG A 188 3.21 6.69 -1.03
C ARG A 188 2.27 7.79 -1.52
N ASP A 189 1.48 7.52 -2.55
CA ASP A 189 0.52 8.49 -3.10
C ASP A 189 -0.61 8.81 -2.10
N ILE A 190 -1.08 7.80 -1.33
CA ILE A 190 -2.03 8.03 -0.23
C ILE A 190 -1.46 9.02 0.78
N TYR A 191 -0.21 8.85 1.21
CA TYR A 191 0.39 9.72 2.22
C TYR A 191 0.39 11.19 1.78
N PHE A 192 0.90 11.46 0.57
CA PHE A 192 0.98 12.82 0.06
C PHE A 192 -0.41 13.41 -0.20
N GLY A 193 -1.31 12.66 -0.82
CA GLY A 193 -2.67 13.11 -1.11
C GLY A 193 -3.47 13.38 0.16
N HIS A 194 -3.44 12.47 1.14
CA HIS A 194 -4.18 12.62 2.39
C HIS A 194 -3.66 13.76 3.24
N ARG A 195 -2.32 13.90 3.37
CA ARG A 195 -1.70 15.02 4.08
C ARG A 195 -2.20 16.37 3.54
N LYS A 196 -2.25 16.51 2.22
CA LYS A 196 -2.75 17.73 1.57
C LYS A 196 -4.24 17.97 1.86
N VAL A 197 -5.08 16.95 1.65
CA VAL A 197 -6.53 17.04 1.90
C VAL A 197 -6.86 17.39 3.36
N VAL A 198 -6.16 16.79 4.34
CA VAL A 198 -6.33 17.12 5.77
C VAL A 198 -6.00 18.59 6.02
N MET A 199 -4.90 19.11 5.45
CA MET A 199 -4.51 20.51 5.65
C MET A 199 -5.52 21.50 5.06
N ASP A 200 -6.18 21.15 3.95
CA ASP A 200 -7.13 22.03 3.29
C ASP A 200 -8.55 21.97 3.87
N LEU A 201 -9.00 20.77 4.26
CA LEU A 201 -10.39 20.51 4.69
C LEU A 201 -10.61 20.56 6.22
N LYS A 202 -9.57 20.34 7.04
CA LYS A 202 -9.73 20.26 8.51
C LYS A 202 -10.35 21.54 9.08
N GLY A 203 -11.47 21.40 9.79
CA GLY A 203 -12.26 22.50 10.35
C GLY A 203 -13.19 23.21 9.36
N LYS A 204 -13.22 22.80 8.08
CA LYS A 204 -14.14 23.31 7.04
C LYS A 204 -15.15 22.24 6.61
N GLU A 205 -14.66 21.04 6.28
CA GLU A 205 -15.46 19.94 5.71
C GLU A 205 -15.14 18.61 6.42
N ASP A 206 -15.26 18.58 7.75
CA ASP A 206 -14.89 17.42 8.58
C ASP A 206 -15.68 16.14 8.22
N GLU A 207 -16.92 16.28 7.74
CA GLU A 207 -17.72 15.14 7.25
C GLU A 207 -17.08 14.46 6.03
N LEU A 208 -16.55 15.24 5.07
CA LEU A 208 -15.86 14.70 3.91
C LEU A 208 -14.54 14.06 4.30
N LEU A 209 -13.80 14.67 5.22
CA LEU A 209 -12.58 14.09 5.76
C LEU A 209 -12.84 12.72 6.40
N THR A 210 -13.92 12.62 7.18
CA THR A 210 -14.35 11.35 7.80
C THR A 210 -14.60 10.25 6.74
N ASN A 211 -15.18 10.59 5.59
CA ASN A 211 -15.43 9.62 4.52
C ASN A 211 -14.15 9.19 3.80
N PHE A 212 -13.17 10.09 3.64
CA PHE A 212 -11.83 9.72 3.19
C PHE A 212 -11.15 8.77 4.16
N GLU A 213 -11.21 9.06 5.47
CA GLU A 213 -10.59 8.25 6.52
C GLU A 213 -11.17 6.83 6.54
N LYS A 214 -12.48 6.63 6.41
CA LYS A 214 -13.09 5.28 6.29
C LYS A 214 -12.50 4.46 5.14
N THR A 215 -12.30 5.10 3.99
CA THR A 215 -11.70 4.44 2.81
C THR A 215 -10.22 4.14 3.05
N ALA A 216 -9.50 5.06 3.67
CA ALA A 216 -8.09 4.92 4.00
C ALA A 216 -7.80 3.91 5.11
N GLU A 217 -8.68 3.75 6.09
CA GLU A 217 -8.65 2.67 7.07
C GLU A 217 -8.75 1.31 6.40
N SER A 218 -9.64 1.17 5.40
CA SER A 218 -9.74 -0.07 4.62
C SER A 218 -8.48 -0.33 3.79
N ALA A 219 -7.85 0.72 3.25
CA ALA A 219 -6.54 0.60 2.62
C ALA A 219 -5.45 0.18 3.62
N PHE A 220 -5.44 0.74 4.83
CA PHE A 220 -4.54 0.31 5.90
C PHE A 220 -4.70 -1.19 6.22
N LEU A 221 -5.92 -1.68 6.37
CA LEU A 221 -6.16 -3.12 6.58
C LEU A 221 -5.62 -3.96 5.41
N MET A 222 -5.85 -3.50 4.17
CA MET A 222 -5.38 -4.20 2.98
C MET A 222 -3.84 -4.31 2.94
N VAL A 223 -3.09 -3.23 3.20
CA VAL A 223 -1.62 -3.30 3.20
C VAL A 223 -1.08 -4.23 4.27
N VAL A 224 -1.71 -4.27 5.45
CA VAL A 224 -1.24 -5.11 6.55
C VAL A 224 -1.36 -6.58 6.18
N VAL A 225 -2.51 -7.00 5.63
CA VAL A 225 -2.74 -8.39 5.22
C VAL A 225 -1.86 -8.76 4.01
N PHE A 226 -1.70 -7.83 3.06
CA PHE A 226 -0.84 -8.05 1.90
C PHE A 226 0.63 -8.15 2.30
N ALA A 227 1.14 -7.23 3.13
CA ALA A 227 2.50 -7.27 3.65
C ALA A 227 2.76 -8.54 4.45
N LEU A 228 1.79 -9.03 5.24
CA LEU A 228 1.90 -10.33 5.90
C LEU A 228 2.08 -11.48 4.89
N SER A 229 1.34 -11.43 3.78
CA SER A 229 1.42 -12.45 2.72
C SER A 229 2.77 -12.41 2.00
N VAL A 230 3.25 -11.20 1.66
CA VAL A 230 4.58 -10.96 1.09
C VAL A 230 5.67 -11.44 2.04
N THR A 231 5.59 -11.12 3.33
CA THR A 231 6.59 -11.53 4.32
C THR A 231 6.59 -13.04 4.59
N LYS A 232 5.46 -13.73 4.46
CA LYS A 232 5.42 -15.19 4.54
C LYS A 232 6.09 -15.86 3.34
N HIS A 233 5.92 -15.28 2.15
CA HIS A 233 6.50 -15.81 0.91
C HIS A 233 7.97 -15.43 0.74
N LYS A 234 8.28 -14.14 0.66
CA LYS A 234 9.59 -13.64 0.23
C LYS A 234 10.63 -13.47 1.33
N LEU A 235 10.24 -13.45 2.61
CA LEU A 235 11.18 -13.45 3.74
C LEU A 235 11.40 -14.87 4.29
N SER A 236 11.42 -15.83 3.38
CA SER A 236 11.80 -17.21 3.64
C SER A 236 13.24 -17.43 3.18
N SER A 237 13.89 -18.49 3.67
CA SER A 237 15.28 -18.82 3.32
C SER A 237 15.48 -19.18 1.85
N THR A 238 14.41 -19.28 1.04
CA THR A 238 14.50 -19.58 -0.39
C THR A 238 14.95 -18.36 -1.21
N PHE A 239 14.75 -17.15 -0.71
CA PHE A 239 15.11 -15.91 -1.41
C PHE A 239 16.45 -15.37 -0.93
N ALA A 240 17.21 -14.76 -1.85
CA ALA A 240 18.46 -14.09 -1.53
C ALA A 240 18.26 -12.97 -0.50
N GLN A 241 19.24 -12.77 0.37
CA GLN A 241 19.18 -11.75 1.43
C GLN A 241 18.94 -10.34 0.89
N GLU A 242 19.46 -10.03 -0.31
CA GLU A 242 19.27 -8.75 -0.99
C GLU A 242 17.78 -8.49 -1.28
N ILE A 243 17.09 -9.47 -1.88
CA ILE A 243 15.65 -9.41 -2.17
C ILE A 243 14.85 -9.24 -0.88
N GLN A 244 15.17 -10.03 0.15
CA GLN A 244 14.52 -9.93 1.47
C GLN A 244 14.67 -8.53 2.08
N THR A 245 15.85 -7.94 1.93
CA THR A 245 16.18 -6.62 2.46
C THR A 245 15.43 -5.53 1.70
N GLU A 246 15.44 -5.56 0.37
CA GLU A 246 14.73 -4.58 -0.47
C GLU A 246 13.22 -4.56 -0.16
N ILE A 247 12.60 -5.73 -0.06
CA ILE A 247 11.18 -5.85 0.25
C ILE A 247 10.88 -5.38 1.67
N SER A 248 11.75 -5.70 2.63
CA SER A 248 11.62 -5.23 4.02
C SER A 248 11.62 -3.70 4.10
N LEU A 249 12.46 -3.03 3.31
CA LEU A 249 12.47 -1.57 3.20
C LEU A 249 11.18 -1.04 2.57
N LYS A 250 10.74 -1.61 1.45
CA LYS A 250 9.49 -1.23 0.77
C LYS A 250 8.28 -1.36 1.71
N ILE A 251 8.21 -2.42 2.50
CA ILE A 251 7.15 -2.64 3.49
C ILE A 251 7.22 -1.59 4.61
N LEU A 252 8.39 -1.36 5.21
CA LEU A 252 8.54 -0.36 6.28
C LEU A 252 8.14 1.05 5.83
N VAL A 253 8.61 1.46 4.64
CA VAL A 253 8.27 2.76 4.06
C VAL A 253 6.77 2.85 3.79
N SER A 254 6.17 1.81 3.18
CA SER A 254 4.74 1.79 2.88
C SER A 254 3.87 1.82 4.13
N LEU A 255 4.25 1.09 5.19
CA LEU A 255 3.55 1.13 6.48
C LEU A 255 3.72 2.49 7.16
N SER A 256 4.87 3.16 7.01
CA SER A 256 5.05 4.53 7.52
C SER A 256 4.06 5.52 6.90
N CYS A 257 3.74 5.35 5.61
CA CYS A 257 2.82 6.21 4.87
C CYS A 257 1.37 6.13 5.36
N VAL A 258 0.98 5.05 6.05
CA VAL A 258 -0.38 4.83 6.55
C VAL A 258 -0.46 4.71 8.07
N GLU A 259 0.60 5.04 8.80
CA GLU A 259 0.60 4.96 10.27
C GLU A 259 -0.49 5.86 10.90
N TYR A 260 -0.90 6.93 10.22
CA TYR A 260 -1.99 7.80 10.65
C TYR A 260 -3.31 7.03 10.86
N PHE A 261 -3.64 6.10 9.96
CA PHE A 261 -4.88 5.31 9.99
C PHE A 261 -4.84 4.13 10.98
N ARG A 262 -3.74 3.98 11.73
CA ARG A 262 -3.57 2.89 12.70
C ARG A 262 -4.33 3.19 13.99
N HIS A 263 -5.66 3.12 13.91
CA HIS A 263 -6.55 3.23 15.06
C HIS A 263 -6.75 1.89 15.77
N VAL A 264 -6.62 0.78 15.04
CA VAL A 264 -6.79 -0.60 15.55
C VAL A 264 -5.43 -1.27 15.78
N ARG A 265 -5.31 -1.98 16.91
CA ARG A 265 -4.13 -2.81 17.19
C ARG A 265 -4.27 -4.16 16.50
N LEU A 266 -3.58 -4.32 15.38
CA LEU A 266 -3.49 -5.59 14.67
C LEU A 266 -2.22 -6.34 15.07
N PRO A 267 -2.29 -7.59 15.56
CA PRO A 267 -1.11 -8.39 15.83
C PRO A 267 -0.28 -8.63 14.57
N GLU A 268 -0.93 -8.80 13.41
CA GLU A 268 -0.29 -9.00 12.10
C GLU A 268 0.64 -7.84 11.76
N TYR A 269 0.19 -6.60 11.98
CA TYR A 269 1.01 -5.40 11.77
C TYR A 269 2.27 -5.43 12.64
N MET A 270 2.13 -5.77 13.92
CA MET A 270 3.26 -5.80 14.86
C MET A 270 4.24 -6.93 14.56
N GLU A 271 3.75 -8.08 14.10
CA GLU A 271 4.57 -9.20 13.63
C GLU A 271 5.35 -8.80 12.38
N THR A 272 4.68 -8.21 11.39
CA THR A 272 5.31 -7.73 10.16
C THR A 272 6.41 -6.73 10.46
N ILE A 273 6.15 -5.68 11.25
CA ILE A 273 7.16 -4.68 11.63
C ILE A 273 8.37 -5.34 12.28
N ARG A 274 8.18 -6.21 13.29
CA ARG A 274 9.30 -6.89 13.95
C ARG A 274 10.12 -7.72 12.97
N LYS A 275 9.47 -8.48 12.09
CA LYS A 275 10.14 -9.35 11.12
C LYS A 275 10.96 -8.55 10.11
N VAL A 276 10.39 -7.52 9.49
CA VAL A 276 11.10 -6.70 8.49
C VAL A 276 12.23 -5.89 9.13
N THR A 277 12.01 -5.35 10.33
CA THR A 277 13.05 -4.62 11.08
C THR A 277 14.24 -5.53 11.42
N ALA A 278 13.99 -6.78 11.82
CA ALA A 278 15.06 -7.73 12.11
C ALA A 278 15.92 -8.07 10.88
N ILE A 279 15.35 -8.02 9.67
CA ILE A 279 16.10 -8.22 8.42
C ILE A 279 16.89 -6.96 8.07
N VAL A 280 16.27 -5.79 8.17
CA VAL A 280 16.94 -4.51 7.91
C VAL A 280 18.11 -4.30 8.87
N LYS A 281 17.97 -4.65 10.15
CA LYS A 281 19.05 -4.58 11.15
C LYS A 281 20.32 -5.32 10.72
N LYS A 282 20.20 -6.39 9.94
CA LYS A 282 21.37 -7.18 9.50
C LYS A 282 22.17 -6.51 8.38
N ASN A 283 21.66 -5.45 7.78
CA ASN A 283 22.27 -4.77 6.64
C ASN A 283 22.38 -3.25 6.89
N GLU A 284 23.61 -2.78 7.07
CA GLU A 284 23.92 -1.38 7.36
C GLU A 284 23.44 -0.41 6.27
N ASN A 285 23.60 -0.79 4.99
CA ASN A 285 23.13 0.01 3.87
C ASN A 285 21.61 0.13 3.91
N ALA A 286 20.90 -0.96 4.25
CA ALA A 286 19.45 -0.95 4.37
C ALA A 286 18.98 -0.06 5.53
N CYS A 287 19.65 -0.12 6.68
CA CYS A 287 19.37 0.80 7.79
C CYS A 287 19.51 2.27 7.35
N THR A 288 20.57 2.57 6.61
CA THR A 288 20.80 3.90 6.04
C THR A 288 19.71 4.30 5.06
N PHE A 289 19.31 3.42 4.13
CA PHE A 289 18.21 3.69 3.19
C PHE A 289 16.87 3.92 3.90
N PHE A 290 16.58 3.16 4.96
CA PHE A 290 15.37 3.36 5.75
C PHE A 290 15.37 4.72 6.44
N VAL A 291 16.46 5.11 7.10
CA VAL A 291 16.59 6.42 7.76
C VAL A 291 16.53 7.57 6.75
N ASN A 292 17.16 7.42 5.59
CA ASN A 292 17.12 8.43 4.53
C ASN A 292 15.73 8.57 3.88
N SER A 293 14.79 7.67 4.17
CA SER A 293 13.39 7.79 3.72
C SER A 293 12.52 8.64 4.65
N ILE A 294 13.04 9.07 5.81
CA ILE A 294 12.39 10.06 6.68
C ILE A 294 12.26 11.37 5.89
N PRO A 295 11.11 12.08 5.95
CA PRO A 295 10.99 13.41 5.33
C PRO A 295 12.11 14.33 5.80
N SER A 296 12.66 15.15 4.89
CA SER A 296 13.76 16.05 5.24
C SER A 296 13.32 17.06 6.29
N TYR A 297 14.26 17.67 7.03
CA TYR A 297 13.92 18.72 8.00
C TYR A 297 13.10 19.86 7.37
N GLY A 298 13.42 20.22 6.13
CA GLY A 298 12.64 21.16 5.33
C GLY A 298 11.21 20.68 5.10
N ASP A 299 11.00 19.41 4.71
CA ASP A 299 9.64 18.86 4.51
C ASP A 299 8.85 18.74 5.82
N LEU A 300 9.55 18.53 6.93
CA LEU A 300 8.95 18.42 8.26
C LEU A 300 8.42 19.76 8.75
N THR A 301 9.21 20.82 8.55
CA THR A 301 8.94 22.17 9.05
C THR A 301 8.15 23.04 8.08
N ASN A 302 8.11 22.69 6.80
CA ASN A 302 7.30 23.36 5.79
C ASN A 302 6.02 22.56 5.48
N GLY A 303 4.93 23.27 5.22
CA GLY A 303 3.66 22.66 4.85
C GLY A 303 3.66 22.17 3.41
N PRO A 304 2.69 21.32 3.03
CA PRO A 304 2.52 20.88 1.64
C PRO A 304 2.22 22.05 0.68
N ASP A 305 1.73 23.19 1.17
CA ASP A 305 1.51 24.43 0.43
C ASP A 305 2.09 25.65 1.16
N GLN A 306 2.85 26.49 0.46
CA GLN A 306 3.52 27.69 1.02
C GLN A 306 2.55 28.83 1.40
N LYS A 307 1.24 28.66 1.21
CA LYS A 307 0.23 29.73 1.25
C LYS A 307 -0.38 29.98 2.62
N THR A 308 -0.19 29.10 3.59
CA THR A 308 -0.78 29.22 4.93
C THR A 308 0.28 29.24 6.03
N LYS A 309 -0.09 29.79 7.20
CA LYS A 309 0.75 29.74 8.41
C LYS A 309 0.80 28.30 8.91
N TYR A 310 1.67 27.50 8.31
CA TYR A 310 1.86 26.10 8.65
C TYR A 310 2.49 25.97 10.03
N PHE A 311 2.01 24.99 10.80
CA PHE A 311 2.56 24.66 12.10
C PHE A 311 2.79 23.16 12.16
N TRP A 312 4.05 22.76 12.11
CA TRP A 312 4.48 21.37 11.95
C TRP A 312 3.89 20.41 13.01
N SER A 313 3.71 20.87 14.24
CA SER A 313 3.17 20.03 15.32
C SER A 313 1.65 19.81 15.29
N LYS A 314 0.95 20.48 14.36
CA LYS A 314 -0.48 20.22 14.06
C LYS A 314 -0.68 19.30 12.86
N ASP A 315 0.39 18.94 12.15
CA ASP A 315 0.35 17.98 11.05
C ASP A 315 0.34 16.55 11.60
N GLU A 316 -0.85 16.07 11.92
CA GLU A 316 -1.06 14.75 12.53
C GLU A 316 -0.67 13.60 11.59
N VAL A 317 -0.82 13.77 10.27
CA VAL A 317 -0.50 12.76 9.26
C VAL A 317 1.01 12.56 9.19
N GLN A 318 1.77 13.65 9.06
CA GLN A 318 3.23 13.60 9.09
C GLN A 318 3.75 13.12 10.44
N THR A 319 3.17 13.62 11.54
CA THR A 319 3.54 13.23 12.89
C THR A 319 3.38 11.72 13.11
N ALA A 320 2.30 11.12 12.59
CA ALA A 320 2.10 9.68 12.67
C ALA A 320 3.16 8.91 11.85
N ARG A 321 3.49 9.39 10.64
CA ARG A 321 4.57 8.79 9.84
C ARG A 321 5.92 8.82 10.59
N VAL A 322 6.30 9.97 11.14
CA VAL A 322 7.54 10.13 11.91
C VAL A 322 7.55 9.25 13.17
N LEU A 323 6.39 9.09 13.84
CA LEU A 323 6.26 8.21 14.99
C LEU A 323 6.65 6.75 14.68
N LEU A 324 6.39 6.25 13.48
CA LEU A 324 6.83 4.91 13.08
C LEU A 324 8.36 4.83 13.04
N TYR A 325 9.02 5.80 12.39
CA TYR A 325 10.48 5.85 12.32
C TYR A 325 11.11 5.92 13.72
N LEU A 326 10.62 6.82 14.58
CA LEU A 326 11.12 6.97 15.96
C LEU A 326 10.95 5.71 16.81
N ARG A 327 9.98 4.84 16.49
CA ARG A 327 9.82 3.54 17.15
C ARG A 327 10.76 2.45 16.63
N VAL A 328 11.13 2.53 15.35
CA VAL A 328 12.00 1.53 14.69
C VAL A 328 13.47 1.85 14.90
N ILE A 329 13.88 3.12 14.82
CA ILE A 329 15.27 3.58 14.92
C ILE A 329 16.02 3.04 16.15
N PRO A 330 15.44 2.98 17.37
CA PRO A 330 16.16 2.45 18.53
C PRO A 330 16.68 1.03 18.33
N THR A 331 15.97 0.21 17.55
CA THR A 331 16.38 -1.17 17.24
C THR A 331 17.47 -1.26 16.17
N LEU A 332 17.66 -0.18 15.40
CA LEU A 332 18.63 -0.07 14.32
C LEU A 332 19.86 0.74 14.74
N ILE A 333 19.91 1.29 15.96
CA ILE A 333 20.88 2.30 16.38
C ILE A 333 22.33 1.83 16.22
N GLU A 334 22.61 0.55 16.52
CA GLU A 334 23.91 -0.10 16.37
C GLU A 334 24.41 -0.14 14.92
N CYS A 335 23.50 -0.03 13.95
CA CYS A 335 23.77 -0.13 12.52
C CYS A 335 23.81 1.25 11.83
N LEU A 336 23.64 2.34 12.59
CA LEU A 336 23.62 3.70 12.04
C LEU A 336 24.98 4.36 12.21
N ARG A 337 25.60 4.73 11.08
CA ARG A 337 26.84 5.52 11.07
C ARG A 337 26.62 6.93 11.61
N GLY A 338 27.68 7.52 12.17
CA GLY A 338 27.68 8.88 12.70
C GLY A 338 27.07 9.95 11.78
N PRO A 339 27.44 10.03 10.48
CA PRO A 339 26.88 11.03 9.56
C PRO A 339 25.38 10.87 9.33
N VAL A 340 24.91 9.64 9.06
CA VAL A 340 23.48 9.36 8.81
C VAL A 340 22.64 9.69 10.04
N PHE A 341 23.16 9.37 11.24
CA PHE A 341 22.50 9.75 12.48
C PHE A 341 22.46 11.27 12.66
N GLY A 342 23.57 11.97 12.43
CA GLY A 342 23.66 13.42 12.58
C GLY A 342 22.83 14.22 11.59
N ASP A 343 22.75 13.77 10.34
CA ASP A 343 22.09 14.50 9.26
C ASP A 343 20.56 14.28 9.23
N MET A 344 20.11 13.06 9.56
CA MET A 344 18.69 12.69 9.43
C MET A 344 17.99 12.41 10.76
N VAL A 345 18.63 11.62 11.64
CA VAL A 345 17.99 11.16 12.87
C VAL A 345 17.98 12.24 13.95
N ALA A 346 19.12 12.87 14.21
CA ALA A 346 19.24 13.86 15.27
C ALA A 346 18.32 15.07 15.06
N PRO A 347 18.23 15.70 13.87
CA PRO A 347 17.33 16.83 13.64
C PRO A 347 15.86 16.44 13.85
N THR A 348 15.46 15.28 13.33
CA THR A 348 14.09 14.75 13.51
C THR A 348 13.80 14.45 14.97
N MET A 349 14.71 13.78 15.67
CA MET A 349 14.59 13.44 17.08
C MET A 349 14.38 14.69 17.94
N PHE A 350 15.23 15.70 17.77
CA PHE A 350 15.16 16.96 18.53
C PHE A 350 13.90 17.75 18.20
N LEU A 351 13.53 17.85 16.93
CA LEU A 351 12.29 18.52 16.51
C LEU A 351 11.08 17.93 17.25
N TYR A 352 10.99 16.61 17.36
CA TYR A 352 9.85 15.93 17.97
C TYR A 352 9.99 15.66 19.49
N MET A 353 11.11 16.02 20.11
CA MET A 353 11.38 15.73 21.53
C MET A 353 10.39 16.44 22.47
N GLU A 354 10.02 17.68 22.14
CA GLU A 354 9.04 18.48 22.90
C GLU A 354 7.67 18.55 22.20
N HIS A 355 7.37 17.58 21.33
CA HIS A 355 6.11 17.58 20.60
C HIS A 355 4.89 17.46 21.54
N PRO A 356 3.80 18.24 21.33
CA PRO A 356 2.61 18.20 22.19
C PRO A 356 1.97 16.81 22.32
N ASN A 357 2.08 15.99 21.27
CA ASN A 357 1.68 14.58 21.34
C ASN A 357 2.73 13.77 22.11
N GLY A 358 2.42 13.47 23.37
CA GLY A 358 3.30 12.73 24.26
C GLY A 358 3.70 11.32 23.79
N LYS A 359 2.98 10.69 22.85
CA LYS A 359 3.43 9.42 22.24
C LYS A 359 4.69 9.60 21.40
N VAL A 360 4.79 10.75 20.72
CA VAL A 360 5.88 11.06 19.78
C VAL A 360 7.08 11.59 20.55
N ALA A 361 6.86 12.50 21.49
CA ALA A 361 7.90 12.95 22.42
C ALA A 361 8.58 11.77 23.13
N ARG A 362 7.81 10.81 23.66
CA ARG A 362 8.38 9.59 24.27
C ARG A 362 9.17 8.74 23.28
N ALA A 363 8.74 8.63 22.03
CA ALA A 363 9.48 7.90 21.01
C ALA A 363 10.81 8.60 20.68
N SER A 364 10.81 9.93 20.55
CA SER A 364 12.05 10.73 20.40
C SER A 364 12.99 10.56 21.58
N HIS A 365 12.48 10.61 22.82
CA HIS A 365 13.30 10.33 24.01
C HIS A 365 13.86 8.91 23.99
N SER A 366 13.10 7.91 23.53
CA SER A 366 13.60 6.55 23.39
C SER A 366 14.76 6.44 22.40
N VAL A 367 14.72 7.19 21.29
CA VAL A 367 15.84 7.28 20.34
C VAL A 367 17.06 7.91 21.00
N PHE A 368 16.86 9.02 21.72
CA PHE A 368 17.93 9.71 22.45
C PHE A 368 18.58 8.78 23.49
N THR A 369 17.79 8.08 24.31
CA THR A 369 18.29 7.13 25.30
C THR A 369 19.04 5.98 24.64
N ALA A 370 18.54 5.43 23.52
CA ALA A 370 19.23 4.37 22.80
C ALA A 370 20.60 4.84 22.28
N PHE A 371 20.68 6.05 21.74
CA PHE A 371 21.93 6.64 21.26
C PHE A 371 22.96 6.85 22.39
N ILE A 372 22.55 7.40 23.53
CA ILE A 372 23.44 7.62 24.68
C ILE A 372 23.90 6.28 25.29
N SER A 373 23.00 5.30 25.39
CA SER A 373 23.33 3.97 25.94
C SER A 373 24.30 3.18 25.07
N MET A 374 24.30 3.40 23.74
CA MET A 374 25.25 2.76 22.82
C MET A 374 26.71 3.06 23.16
N GLY A 375 27.01 4.19 23.81
CA GLY A 375 28.36 4.51 24.28
C GLY A 375 28.79 3.78 25.54
N LYS A 376 27.85 3.33 26.37
CA LYS A 376 28.15 2.68 27.66
C LYS A 376 28.47 1.20 27.53
N GLU A 377 28.05 0.55 26.43
CA GLU A 377 28.36 -0.86 26.17
C GLU A 377 29.70 -1.06 25.44
N SER A 378 30.24 -0.04 24.76
CA SER A 378 31.58 -0.07 24.14
C SER A 378 32.71 0.25 25.13
N GLU A 379 32.40 0.77 26.32
CA GLU A 379 33.32 1.12 27.43
C GLU A 379 34.01 -0.09 28.11
N LYS A 380 34.16 -1.22 27.40
CA LYS A 380 35.11 -2.27 27.80
C LYS A 380 36.50 -2.14 27.17
N ILE A 381 36.70 -1.21 26.24
CA ILE A 381 38.04 -0.87 25.72
C ILE A 381 38.15 0.65 25.56
N ASP A 382 38.94 1.22 26.47
CA ASP A 382 39.51 2.56 26.53
C ASP A 382 38.59 3.79 26.70
N SER A 383 39.07 4.65 27.59
CA SER A 383 38.31 5.48 28.50
C SER A 383 38.30 6.96 28.10
N LEU A 384 37.24 7.65 28.55
CA LEU A 384 37.11 9.11 28.75
C LEU A 384 37.27 10.08 27.56
N ILE A 385 37.82 9.68 26.42
CA ILE A 385 37.99 10.56 25.24
C ILE A 385 36.76 10.51 24.30
N GLU A 386 36.00 9.40 24.28
CA GLU A 386 34.83 9.26 23.41
C GLU A 386 33.58 10.03 23.91
N GLY A 387 33.42 10.22 25.22
CA GLY A 387 32.28 10.92 25.81
C GLY A 387 32.26 12.42 25.49
N GLU A 388 33.41 13.09 25.59
CA GLU A 388 33.57 14.50 25.19
C GLU A 388 33.49 14.68 23.67
N ALA A 389 34.04 13.75 22.88
CA ALA A 389 33.94 13.79 21.41
C ALA A 389 32.49 13.67 20.92
N ARG A 390 31.61 12.93 21.64
CA ARG A 390 30.19 12.79 21.29
C ARG A 390 29.34 13.98 21.73
N PHE A 391 29.65 14.61 22.86
CA PHE A 391 29.04 15.90 23.23
C PHE A 391 29.51 17.03 22.31
N LEU A 392 30.76 17.00 21.85
CA LEU A 392 31.27 17.91 20.84
C LEU A 392 30.67 17.62 19.46
N SER A 393 30.43 16.37 19.08
CA SER A 393 29.72 16.05 17.82
C SER A 393 28.24 16.44 17.87
N LEU A 394 27.55 16.23 19.01
CA LEU A 394 26.23 16.82 19.25
C LEU A 394 26.29 18.35 19.19
N SER A 395 27.30 18.98 19.78
CA SER A 395 27.47 20.44 19.71
C SER A 395 27.72 20.91 18.27
N ILE A 396 28.52 20.18 17.47
CA ILE A 396 28.80 20.45 16.06
C ILE A 396 27.58 20.14 15.16
N ILE A 397 26.69 19.22 15.53
CA ILE A 397 25.42 18.95 14.83
C ILE A 397 24.33 19.97 15.21
N ILE A 398 24.36 20.47 16.45
CA ILE A 398 23.41 21.45 17.00
C ILE A 398 23.77 22.88 16.55
N LEU A 399 25.05 23.25 16.47
CA LEU A 399 25.51 24.62 16.18
C LEU A 399 25.14 25.16 14.78
N PRO A 400 25.16 24.37 13.68
CA PRO A 400 24.73 24.85 12.37
C PRO A 400 23.20 24.98 12.26
N ASN A 401 22.45 24.17 13.02
CA ASN A 401 20.98 24.11 12.92
C ASN A 401 20.26 25.02 13.94
N THR A 402 20.91 25.40 15.05
CA THR A 402 20.35 26.37 16.01
C THR A 402 20.46 27.82 15.55
N LEU A 403 21.32 28.14 14.58
CA LEU A 403 21.35 29.47 13.95
C LEU A 403 20.11 29.78 13.10
N VAL A 404 19.30 28.77 12.76
CA VAL A 404 18.00 28.94 12.08
C VAL A 404 16.83 29.04 13.09
N PHE A 405 17.05 28.72 14.36
CA PHE A 405 16.01 28.83 15.40
C PHE A 405 15.80 30.26 15.95
N ASN A 406 16.52 31.25 15.42
CA ASN A 406 16.45 32.66 15.83
C ASN A 406 16.14 33.63 14.67
N MET A 407 15.34 33.22 13.68
CA MET A 407 14.65 34.14 12.76
C MET A 407 13.20 33.73 12.50
#